data_AF-A0A401UEJ3-F1
#
_entry.id   AF-A0A401UEJ3-F1
#
_cell.length_a   1.000
_cell.length_b   1.000
_cell.length_c   1.000
_cell.angle_alpha   90.00
_cell.angle_beta   90.00
_cell.angle_gamma   90.00
#
_symmetry.space_group_name_H-M   'P 1'
#
loop_
_entity.id
_entity.type
_entity.pdbx_description
1 polymer ?
#
loop_
_entity_poly.entity_id
_entity_poly.type
_entity_poly.pdbx_seq_one_letter_code
_entity_poly.pdbx_strand_id
1 'polypeptide(L)'
;MDKKESFIEALKVNEGFVYKIASVYTDNKEDKHDLIQEILYQLWKSFDTFNQQSSLSTWMYRVALNVSIYQLKQSKKRVSTVPINEEMYNTYKEDNTNNEEKWNIFKQHIENLNLLDKGIVMLYCEDKSYDEIAEIIGISKSNVGTKLLRIKEKLKLQINKSL
;
A
#
# COMPACT_ATOMS: atom_id res chain seq x y z
N MET A 1 5.56 -20.98 21.38
CA MET A 1 6.01 -20.45 20.09
C MET A 1 6.81 -19.21 20.37
N ASP A 2 8.04 -19.13 19.88
CA ASP A 2 8.86 -17.93 20.05
C ASP A 2 8.22 -16.75 19.29
N LYS A 3 8.34 -15.52 19.79
CA LYS A 3 7.78 -14.31 19.16
C LYS A 3 8.18 -14.23 17.68
N LYS A 4 9.45 -14.56 17.41
CA LYS A 4 10.03 -14.60 16.07
C LYS A 4 9.30 -15.59 15.16
N GLU A 5 9.00 -16.79 15.65
CA GLU A 5 8.32 -17.83 14.87
C GLU A 5 6.89 -17.41 14.51
N SER A 6 6.12 -16.92 15.49
CA SER A 6 4.75 -16.45 15.27
C SER A 6 4.70 -15.27 14.30
N PHE A 7 5.67 -14.36 14.37
CA PHE A 7 5.78 -13.24 13.45
C PHE A 7 6.12 -13.68 12.03
N ILE A 8 7.08 -14.61 11.87
CA ILE A 8 7.46 -15.12 10.54
C ILE A 8 6.29 -15.86 9.89
N GLU A 9 5.53 -16.65 10.67
CA GLU A 9 4.32 -17.32 10.16
C GLU A 9 3.25 -16.30 9.72
N ALA A 10 3.00 -15.29 10.55
CA ALA A 10 2.10 -14.19 10.22
C ALA A 10 2.51 -13.47 8.92
N LEU A 11 3.80 -13.20 8.76
CA LEU A 11 4.33 -12.57 7.55
C LEU A 11 4.18 -13.48 6.32
N LYS A 12 4.54 -14.75 6.40
CA LYS A 12 4.45 -15.68 5.25
C LYS A 12 3.03 -15.77 4.68
N VAL A 13 2.02 -15.76 5.55
CA VAL A 13 0.61 -15.79 5.14
C VAL A 13 0.20 -14.50 4.44
N ASN A 14 0.91 -13.39 4.68
CA ASN A 14 0.49 -12.05 4.28
C ASN A 14 1.57 -11.29 3.46
N GLU A 15 2.66 -11.92 3.02
CA GLU A 15 3.83 -11.20 2.49
C GLU A 15 3.53 -10.37 1.24
N GLY A 16 2.61 -10.85 0.40
CA GLY A 16 2.23 -10.20 -0.85
C GLY A 16 1.64 -8.80 -0.64
N PHE A 17 0.95 -8.53 0.47
CA PHE A 17 0.34 -7.22 0.66
C PHE A 17 1.39 -6.12 0.92
N VAL A 18 2.50 -6.45 1.60
CA VAL A 18 3.55 -5.47 1.93
C VAL A 18 4.16 -4.92 0.63
N TYR A 19 4.46 -5.81 -0.32
CA TYR A 19 4.94 -5.44 -1.64
C TYR A 19 3.93 -4.63 -2.44
N LYS A 20 2.64 -4.99 -2.39
CA LYS A 20 1.60 -4.25 -3.11
C LYS A 20 1.40 -2.85 -2.53
N ILE A 21 1.32 -2.72 -1.20
CA ILE A 21 1.23 -1.41 -0.53
C ILE A 21 2.42 -0.55 -0.93
N ALA A 22 3.65 -1.07 -0.81
CA ALA A 22 4.84 -0.30 -1.14
C ALA A 22 4.79 0.18 -2.61
N SER A 23 4.38 -0.68 -3.54
CA SER A 23 4.24 -0.35 -4.96
C SER A 23 3.23 0.77 -5.26
N VAL A 24 2.19 0.93 -4.43
CA VAL A 24 1.18 2.00 -4.59
C VAL A 24 1.71 3.36 -4.13
N TYR A 25 2.62 3.35 -3.17
CA TYR A 25 3.10 4.55 -2.48
C TYR A 25 4.51 4.98 -2.89
N THR A 26 5.21 4.25 -3.76
CA THR A 26 6.55 4.62 -4.24
C THR A 26 6.67 4.53 -5.76
N ASP A 27 7.63 5.27 -6.32
CA ASP A 27 7.81 5.39 -7.76
C ASP A 27 9.04 4.66 -8.29
N ASN A 28 10.10 4.52 -7.48
CA ASN A 28 11.31 3.80 -7.82
C ASN A 28 11.52 2.57 -6.91
N LYS A 29 12.46 1.72 -7.31
CA LYS A 29 12.78 0.46 -6.65
C LYS A 29 13.41 0.66 -5.27
N GLU A 30 14.26 1.68 -5.12
CA GLU A 30 14.96 1.99 -3.87
C GLU A 30 13.97 2.42 -2.78
N ASP A 31 13.13 3.42 -3.07
CA ASP A 31 12.06 3.87 -2.18
C ASP A 31 11.11 2.72 -1.81
N LYS A 32 10.82 1.83 -2.77
CA LYS A 32 10.00 0.64 -2.51
C LYS A 32 10.67 -0.30 -1.50
N HIS A 33 11.95 -0.61 -1.67
CA HIS A 33 12.68 -1.47 -0.74
C HIS A 33 12.80 -0.85 0.65
N ASP A 34 13.06 0.45 0.72
CA ASP A 34 13.14 1.18 1.98
C ASP A 34 11.80 1.19 2.71
N LEU A 35 10.71 1.44 1.98
CA LEU A 35 9.37 1.41 2.56
C LEU A 35 8.98 0.00 3.03
N ILE A 36 9.32 -1.06 2.27
CA ILE A 36 9.09 -2.45 2.70
C ILE A 36 9.82 -2.71 4.02
N GLN A 37 11.11 -2.35 4.10
CA GLN A 37 11.90 -2.54 5.31
C GLN A 37 11.31 -1.78 6.51
N GLU A 38 10.90 -0.53 6.32
CA GLU A 38 10.26 0.25 7.38
C GLU A 38 8.91 -0.37 7.82
N ILE A 39 8.09 -0.84 6.89
CA ILE A 39 6.84 -1.55 7.20
C ILE A 39 7.13 -2.79 8.05
N LEU A 40 8.08 -3.64 7.61
CA LEU A 40 8.44 -4.87 8.32
C LEU A 40 8.99 -4.57 9.72
N TYR A 41 9.83 -3.54 9.84
CA TYR A 41 10.36 -3.08 11.13
C TYR A 41 9.24 -2.63 12.08
N GLN A 42 8.31 -1.80 11.60
CA GLN A 42 7.21 -1.30 12.42
C GLN A 42 6.23 -2.41 12.80
N LEU A 43 5.97 -3.36 11.90
CA LEU A 43 5.19 -4.56 12.20
C LEU A 43 5.85 -5.38 13.32
N TRP A 44 7.15 -5.66 13.21
CA TRP A 44 7.90 -6.40 14.23
C TRP A 44 7.88 -5.69 15.59
N LYS A 45 8.13 -4.38 15.58
CA LYS A 45 8.17 -3.53 16.77
C LYS A 45 6.82 -3.49 17.48
N SER A 46 5.73 -3.46 16.72
CA SER A 46 4.37 -3.38 17.26
C SER A 46 3.69 -4.74 17.43
N PHE A 47 4.33 -5.85 17.07
CA PHE A 47 3.70 -7.17 17.06
C PHE A 47 3.10 -7.57 18.42
N ASP A 48 3.78 -7.26 19.53
CA ASP A 48 3.30 -7.57 20.89
C ASP A 48 2.07 -6.74 21.30
N THR A 49 1.75 -5.68 20.55
CA THR A 49 0.56 -4.84 20.79
C THR A 49 -0.69 -5.36 20.09
N PHE A 50 -0.55 -6.38 19.24
CA PHE A 50 -1.69 -7.00 18.58
C PHE A 50 -2.55 -7.74 19.60
N ASN A 51 -3.78 -7.24 19.79
CA ASN A 51 -4.69 -7.66 20.86
C ASN A 51 -5.93 -8.39 20.35
N GLN A 52 -5.92 -8.89 19.10
CA GLN A 52 -7.01 -9.65 18.48
C GLN A 52 -8.37 -8.90 18.40
N GLN A 53 -8.37 -7.58 18.51
CA GLN A 53 -9.59 -6.77 18.26
C GLN A 53 -10.01 -6.75 16.79
N SER A 54 -9.15 -7.22 15.90
CA SER A 54 -9.44 -7.50 14.50
C SER A 54 -8.59 -8.64 13.97
N SER A 55 -8.83 -9.02 12.71
CA SER A 55 -7.99 -10.02 12.07
C SER A 55 -6.53 -9.55 12.04
N LEU A 56 -5.61 -10.49 12.13
CA LEU A 56 -4.18 -10.19 12.03
C LEU A 56 -3.86 -9.45 10.72
N SER A 57 -4.47 -9.87 9.61
CA SER A 57 -4.32 -9.18 8.31
C SER A 57 -4.74 -7.71 8.41
N THR A 58 -5.91 -7.42 8.98
CA THR A 58 -6.46 -6.07 9.15
C THR A 58 -5.51 -5.18 9.94
N TRP A 59 -4.99 -5.70 11.06
CA TRP A 59 -3.99 -4.99 11.86
C TRP A 59 -2.69 -4.73 11.07
N MET A 60 -2.19 -5.71 10.32
CA MET A 60 -0.98 -5.56 9.51
C MET A 60 -1.15 -4.51 8.39
N TYR A 61 -2.29 -4.53 7.67
CA TYR A 61 -2.63 -3.52 6.66
C TYR A 61 -2.68 -2.12 7.28
N ARG A 62 -3.26 -1.97 8.48
CA ARG A 62 -3.35 -0.69 9.18
C ARG A 62 -1.96 -0.14 9.52
N VAL A 63 -1.07 -0.97 10.06
CA VAL A 63 0.31 -0.56 10.35
C VAL A 63 1.02 -0.15 9.07
N ALA A 64 0.97 -0.98 8.03
CA ALA A 64 1.65 -0.71 6.77
C ALA A 64 1.17 0.58 6.09
N LEU A 65 -0.15 0.81 6.00
CA LEU A 65 -0.71 2.04 5.43
C LEU A 65 -0.30 3.29 6.21
N ASN A 66 -0.31 3.23 7.55
CA ASN A 66 0.11 4.35 8.38
C ASN A 66 1.58 4.69 8.15
N VAL A 67 2.45 3.67 8.06
CA VAL A 67 3.87 3.84 7.75
C VAL A 67 4.06 4.49 6.38
N SER A 68 3.43 3.96 5.33
CA SER A 68 3.54 4.50 3.97
C SER A 68 3.08 5.96 3.87
N ILE A 69 1.93 6.28 4.47
CA ILE A 69 1.39 7.63 4.47
C ILE A 69 2.30 8.59 5.25
N TYR A 70 2.82 8.15 6.40
CA TYR A 70 3.74 8.94 7.20
C TYR A 70 5.03 9.24 6.43
N GLN A 71 5.67 8.24 5.85
CA GLN A 71 6.93 8.38 5.13
C GLN A 71 6.78 9.31 3.91
N LEU A 72 5.68 9.20 3.17
CA LEU A 72 5.37 10.10 2.05
C LEU A 72 5.10 11.55 2.48
N LYS A 73 4.45 11.75 3.63
CA LYS A 73 4.27 13.11 4.16
C LYS A 73 5.60 13.74 4.59
N GLN A 74 6.54 12.92 5.07
CA GLN A 74 7.86 13.38 5.49
C GLN A 74 8.78 13.63 4.28
N SER A 75 8.73 12.80 3.23
CA SER A 75 9.51 13.03 1.99
C SER A 75 9.11 14.32 1.29
N LYS A 76 7.81 14.64 1.24
CA LYS A 76 7.30 15.93 0.69
C LYS A 76 7.78 17.18 1.44
N LYS A 77 8.27 17.04 2.67
CA LYS A 77 8.86 18.15 3.44
C LYS A 77 10.37 18.29 3.22
N ARG A 78 11.03 17.30 2.60
CA ARG A 78 12.45 17.34 2.29
C ARG A 78 12.66 18.10 0.98
N VAL A 79 13.80 18.79 0.87
CA VAL A 79 14.21 19.46 -0.37
C VAL A 79 14.43 18.40 -1.45
N SER A 80 13.90 18.63 -2.65
CA SER A 80 14.10 17.74 -3.79
C SER A 80 15.59 17.63 -4.09
N THR A 81 16.17 16.46 -3.88
CA THR A 81 17.56 16.16 -4.23
C THR A 81 17.60 15.55 -5.63
N VAL A 82 18.58 15.95 -6.43
CA VAL A 82 18.85 15.30 -7.72
C VAL A 82 19.80 14.13 -7.45
N PRO A 83 19.49 12.90 -7.92
CA PRO A 83 20.40 11.78 -7.78
C PRO A 83 21.74 12.10 -8.46
N ILE A 84 22.84 11.85 -7.76
CA ILE A 84 24.17 11.81 -8.37
C ILE A 84 24.14 10.58 -9.28
N ASN A 85 24.35 10.79 -10.57
CA ASN A 85 24.10 9.81 -11.62
C ASN A 85 24.90 8.51 -11.38
N GLU A 86 24.25 7.51 -10.79
CA GLU A 86 24.73 6.12 -10.74
C GLU A 86 23.90 5.31 -11.72
N GLU A 87 24.60 4.64 -12.63
CA GLU A 87 24.01 3.90 -13.73
C GLU A 87 23.00 2.85 -13.24
N MET A 88 21.81 2.95 -13.83
CA MET A 88 20.65 2.05 -13.85
C MET A 88 20.91 0.63 -13.30
N TYR A 89 20.55 0.37 -12.05
CA TYR A 89 20.61 -0.97 -11.49
C TYR A 89 19.46 -1.85 -12.03
N ASN A 90 19.87 -2.95 -12.64
CA ASN A 90 19.06 -3.90 -13.38
C ASN A 90 17.79 -4.42 -12.66
N THR A 91 16.77 -4.59 -13.49
CA THR A 91 15.48 -5.25 -13.28
C THR A 91 15.67 -6.70 -12.83
N TYR A 92 15.17 -7.05 -11.64
CA TYR A 92 14.81 -8.45 -11.36
C TYR A 92 13.41 -8.65 -11.96
N LYS A 93 13.35 -9.42 -13.04
CA LYS A 93 12.11 -9.92 -13.62
C LYS A 93 11.62 -11.10 -12.78
N GLU A 94 10.47 -10.94 -12.14
CA GLU A 94 9.56 -12.07 -11.90
C GLU A 94 8.60 -12.14 -13.09
N ASP A 95 8.57 -13.28 -13.78
CA ASP A 95 7.74 -13.51 -14.96
C ASP A 95 6.25 -13.37 -14.65
N ASN A 96 5.66 -12.22 -14.98
CA ASN A 96 4.21 -12.02 -15.11
C ASN A 96 3.91 -10.76 -15.96
N THR A 97 4.38 -10.75 -17.20
CA THR A 97 4.31 -9.61 -18.14
C THR A 97 2.90 -9.04 -18.37
N ASN A 98 1.85 -9.86 -18.28
CA ASN A 98 0.46 -9.39 -18.46
C ASN A 98 -0.12 -8.70 -17.20
N ASN A 99 0.38 -9.04 -16.01
CA ASN A 99 -0.06 -8.41 -14.77
C ASN A 99 0.65 -7.07 -14.54
N GLU A 100 1.90 -6.92 -14.97
CA GLU A 100 2.62 -5.64 -14.88
C GLU A 100 1.98 -4.53 -15.73
N GLU A 101 1.55 -4.83 -16.95
CA GLU A 101 0.89 -3.82 -17.80
C GLU A 101 -0.43 -3.35 -17.18
N LYS A 102 -1.28 -4.28 -16.74
CA LYS A 102 -2.54 -3.94 -16.05
C LYS A 102 -2.30 -3.19 -14.75
N TRP A 103 -1.27 -3.57 -14.00
CA TRP A 103 -0.87 -2.90 -12.77
C TRP A 103 -0.35 -1.48 -13.03
N ASN A 104 0.45 -1.28 -14.07
CA ASN A 104 0.97 0.03 -14.46
C ASN A 104 -0.16 0.95 -14.92
N ILE A 105 -1.10 0.45 -15.74
CA ILE A 105 -2.30 1.21 -16.14
C ILE A 105 -3.14 1.57 -14.91
N PHE A 106 -3.36 0.61 -14.01
CA PHE A 106 -4.06 0.85 -12.76
C PHE A 106 -3.35 1.92 -11.91
N LYS A 107 -2.02 1.81 -11.74
CA LYS A 107 -1.18 2.77 -11.01
C LYS A 107 -1.31 4.18 -11.59
N GLN A 108 -1.21 4.33 -12.90
CA GLN A 108 -1.37 5.61 -13.61
C GLN A 108 -2.73 6.27 -13.33
N HIS A 109 -3.81 5.50 -13.32
CA HIS A 109 -5.14 6.06 -13.03
C HIS A 109 -5.30 6.44 -11.55
N ILE A 110 -4.75 5.67 -10.61
CA ILE A 110 -4.85 5.98 -9.19
C ILE A 110 -3.82 7.00 -8.69
N GLU A 111 -2.79 7.34 -9.47
CA GLU A 111 -1.73 8.28 -9.08
C GLU A 111 -2.27 9.63 -8.62
N ASN A 112 -3.32 10.11 -9.29
CA ASN A 112 -4.00 11.38 -9.04
C ASN A 112 -4.98 11.33 -7.85
N LEU A 113 -5.10 10.19 -7.18
CA LEU A 113 -5.85 10.07 -5.93
C LEU A 113 -5.00 10.58 -4.77
N ASN A 114 -5.65 11.16 -3.76
CA ASN A 114 -4.96 11.44 -2.50
C ASN A 114 -4.55 10.11 -1.82
N LEU A 115 -3.60 10.17 -0.90
CA LEU A 115 -3.00 8.98 -0.28
C LEU A 115 -4.01 8.06 0.40
N LEU A 116 -5.09 8.64 0.95
CA LEU A 116 -6.14 7.90 1.63
C LEU A 116 -7.02 7.17 0.61
N ASP A 117 -7.46 7.86 -0.44
CA ASP A 117 -8.27 7.27 -1.51
C ASP A 117 -7.50 6.16 -2.25
N LYS A 118 -6.17 6.30 -2.44
CA LYS A 118 -5.31 5.20 -2.93
C LYS A 118 -5.42 3.95 -2.03
N GLY A 119 -5.34 4.14 -0.72
CA GLY A 119 -5.47 3.06 0.27
C GLY A 119 -6.83 2.38 0.22
N ILE A 120 -7.91 3.16 0.09
CA ILE A 120 -9.28 2.62 -0.03
C ILE A 120 -9.43 1.75 -1.30
N VAL A 121 -8.96 2.22 -2.46
CA VAL A 121 -9.05 1.43 -3.70
C VAL A 121 -8.21 0.16 -3.57
N MET A 122 -7.00 0.27 -3.05
CA MET A 122 -6.10 -0.86 -2.86
C MET A 122 -6.76 -1.95 -2.01
N LEU A 123 -7.32 -1.59 -0.85
CA LEU A 123 -7.98 -2.56 0.03
C LEU A 123 -9.24 -3.15 -0.61
N TYR A 124 -10.00 -2.37 -1.37
CA TYR A 124 -11.16 -2.86 -2.12
C TYR A 124 -10.76 -3.86 -3.21
N CYS A 125 -9.62 -3.67 -3.87
CA CYS A 125 -9.06 -4.63 -4.84
C CYS A 125 -8.52 -5.91 -4.18
N GLU A 126 -8.20 -5.87 -2.89
CA GLU A 126 -7.84 -7.05 -2.09
C GLU A 126 -9.08 -7.70 -1.43
N ASP A 127 -10.27 -7.45 -1.98
CA ASP A 127 -11.57 -7.99 -1.53
C ASP A 127 -11.91 -7.71 -0.06
N LYS A 128 -11.33 -6.65 0.53
CA LYS A 128 -11.68 -6.24 1.89
C LYS A 128 -13.09 -5.69 1.96
N SER A 129 -13.83 -6.14 2.98
CA SER A 129 -15.17 -5.63 3.27
C SER A 129 -15.13 -4.15 3.65
N TYR A 130 -16.25 -3.45 3.53
CA TYR A 130 -16.31 -2.02 3.89
C TYR A 130 -16.04 -1.79 5.38
N ASP A 131 -16.35 -2.77 6.22
CA ASP A 131 -16.06 -2.74 7.66
C ASP A 131 -14.56 -2.88 7.91
N GLU A 132 -13.88 -3.81 7.24
CA GLU A 132 -12.41 -3.94 7.33
C GLU A 132 -11.71 -2.69 6.80
N ILE A 133 -12.14 -2.14 5.66
CA ILE A 133 -11.56 -0.91 5.09
C ILE A 133 -11.74 0.25 6.08
N ALA A 134 -12.93 0.39 6.67
CA ALA A 134 -13.22 1.40 7.67
C ALA A 134 -12.28 1.30 8.88
N GLU A 135 -12.06 0.08 9.37
CA GLU A 135 -11.18 -0.20 10.51
C GLU A 135 -9.71 0.04 10.20
N ILE A 136 -9.26 -0.32 8.99
CA ILE A 136 -7.88 -0.14 8.53
C ILE A 136 -7.56 1.34 8.34
N ILE A 137 -8.46 2.08 7.68
CA ILE A 137 -8.26 3.49 7.30
C ILE A 137 -8.61 4.44 8.45
N GLY A 138 -9.45 4.03 9.41
CA GLY A 138 -9.90 4.87 10.52
C GLY A 138 -11.00 5.85 10.15
N ILE A 139 -11.94 5.43 9.29
CA ILE A 139 -13.13 6.23 8.90
C ILE A 139 -14.41 5.39 9.06
N SER A 140 -15.59 6.01 8.99
CA SER A 140 -16.85 5.25 9.06
C SER A 140 -17.09 4.42 7.80
N LYS A 141 -17.75 3.26 7.95
CA LYS A 141 -18.20 2.41 6.83
C LYS A 141 -18.99 3.18 5.76
N SER A 142 -19.87 4.09 6.19
CA SER A 142 -20.63 4.95 5.27
C SER A 142 -19.72 5.88 4.46
N ASN A 143 -18.66 6.41 5.08
CA ASN A 143 -17.67 7.24 4.41
C ASN A 143 -16.84 6.41 3.41
N VAL A 144 -16.49 5.16 3.73
CA VAL A 144 -15.85 4.23 2.77
C VAL A 144 -16.71 4.08 1.51
N GLY A 145 -18.00 3.78 1.67
CA GLY A 145 -18.92 3.63 0.53
C GLY A 145 -19.03 4.89 -0.32
N THR A 146 -19.19 6.04 0.33
CA THR A 146 -19.27 7.35 -0.36
C THR A 146 -17.98 7.67 -1.11
N LYS A 147 -16.82 7.40 -0.50
CA LYS A 147 -15.51 7.61 -1.13
C LYS A 147 -15.31 6.66 -2.31
N LEU A 148 -15.60 5.37 -2.16
CA LEU A 148 -15.49 4.40 -3.26
C LEU A 148 -16.34 4.79 -4.46
N LEU A 149 -17.58 5.26 -4.24
CA LEU A 149 -18.43 5.76 -5.32
C LEU A 149 -17.76 6.91 -6.08
N ARG A 150 -17.31 7.95 -5.36
CA ARG A 150 -16.63 9.11 -5.95
C ARG A 150 -15.33 8.74 -6.66
N ILE A 151 -14.57 7.80 -6.11
CA ILE A 151 -13.33 7.32 -6.73
C ILE A 151 -13.66 6.59 -8.05
N LYS A 152 -14.65 5.71 -8.06
CA LYS A 152 -15.11 5.01 -9.27
C LYS A 152 -15.56 5.99 -10.36
N GLU A 153 -16.30 7.05 -9.99
CA GLU A 153 -16.70 8.11 -10.91
C GLU A 153 -15.48 8.85 -11.49
N LYS A 154 -14.51 9.21 -10.65
CA LYS A 154 -13.28 9.88 -11.07
C LYS A 154 -12.45 9.01 -12.02
N LEU A 155 -12.27 7.73 -11.70
CA LEU A 155 -11.54 6.78 -12.54
C LEU A 155 -12.25 6.56 -13.89
N LYS A 156 -13.58 6.43 -13.89
CA LYS A 156 -14.38 6.32 -15.13
C LYS A 156 -14.20 7.53 -16.04
N LEU A 157 -14.21 8.74 -15.49
CA LEU A 157 -13.98 9.97 -16.26
C LEU A 157 -12.55 10.05 -16.83
N GLN A 158 -11.56 9.53 -16.13
CA GLN A 158 -10.18 9.48 -16.61
C GLN A 158 -10.01 8.47 -17.76
N ILE A 159 -10.54 7.27 -17.61
CA ILE A 159 -10.46 6.21 -18.62
C ILE A 159 -11.20 6.64 -19.91
N ASN A 160 -12.37 7.26 -19.77
CA ASN A 160 -13.14 7.73 -20.93
C ASN A 160 -12.51 8.93 -21.65
N LYS A 161 -11.55 9.64 -21.04
CA LYS A 161 -10.79 10.73 -21.69
C LYS A 161 -9.52 10.24 -22.39
N SER A 162 -9.05 9.04 -22.07
CA SER A 162 -7.87 8.40 -22.67
C SER A 162 -8.19 7.50 -23.86
N LEU A 163 -9.48 7.36 -24.20
CA LEU A 163 -10.01 6.72 -25.41
C LEU A 163 -10.48 7.79 -26.40
#